data_AF-A0A3D9ULC4-F1
#
_entry.id   AF-A0A3D9ULC4-F1
#
_cell.length_a   1.000
_cell.length_b   1.000
_cell.length_c   1.000
_cell.angle_alpha   90.00
_cell.angle_beta   90.00
_cell.angle_gamma   90.00
#
_symmetry.space_group_name_H-M   'P 1'
#
loop_
_entity.id
_entity.type
_entity.pdbx_description
1 polymer ?
#
loop_
_entity_poly.entity_id
_entity_poly.type
_entity_poly.pdbx_seq_one_letter_code
_entity_poly.pdbx_strand_id
1 'polypeptide(L)'
;MLHRITGAVAATAVASTALVVATEWGARTAGEKLFGATPFDLGDAAAVAALAVLGWDFIYYWNHRLDHEVRWMWAMHSVHHSSERYNLSTALRQPWGETITLYVPYSLLALIGVRPKHIMDARAINLIYQFWIHTEAVRSIGSLERVLNTPSHHRVHHGTNSEYLDRNHGSILIVWDKLFGTFEAEDAQPVYGLTTNIDTFNPVRIASHEWVEMFKDVASADTWGDRWSYLLRGPGWAYDRRNARLVAV
;
A
#
# COMPACT_ATOMS: atom_id res chain seq x y z
N MET A 1 -19.63 11.20 -28.37
CA MET A 1 -19.34 10.85 -26.97
C MET A 1 -18.28 9.76 -26.85
N LEU A 2 -18.41 8.62 -27.55
CA LEU A 2 -17.40 7.53 -27.53
C LEU A 2 -15.96 7.94 -27.92
N HIS A 3 -15.77 8.77 -28.95
CA HIS A 3 -14.42 9.15 -29.41
C HIS A 3 -13.65 10.05 -28.41
N ARG A 4 -14.34 10.78 -27.53
CA ARG A 4 -13.69 11.57 -26.47
C ARG A 4 -13.32 10.69 -25.27
N ILE A 5 -14.10 9.64 -25.02
CA ILE A 5 -13.84 8.66 -23.95
C ILE A 5 -12.61 7.80 -24.31
N THR A 6 -12.48 7.36 -25.57
CA THR A 6 -11.31 6.59 -26.02
C THR A 6 -10.01 7.41 -25.96
N GLY A 7 -10.04 8.70 -26.33
CA GLY A 7 -8.87 9.57 -26.25
C GLY A 7 -8.39 9.84 -24.82
N ALA A 8 -9.31 10.13 -23.89
CA ALA A 8 -8.95 10.38 -22.49
C ALA A 8 -8.47 9.12 -21.76
N VAL A 9 -9.09 7.97 -22.03
CA VAL A 9 -8.66 6.67 -21.47
C VAL A 9 -7.29 6.28 -22.02
N ALA A 10 -7.05 6.45 -23.33
CA ALA A 10 -5.75 6.19 -23.93
C ALA A 10 -4.64 7.10 -23.36
N ALA A 11 -4.91 8.40 -23.23
CA ALA A 11 -3.96 9.35 -22.65
C ALA A 11 -3.63 9.02 -21.18
N THR A 12 -4.64 8.65 -20.39
CA THR A 12 -4.44 8.23 -19.00
C THR A 12 -3.62 6.95 -18.90
N ALA A 13 -3.92 5.95 -19.73
CA ALA A 13 -3.18 4.69 -19.76
C ALA A 13 -1.70 4.90 -20.16
N VAL A 14 -1.43 5.76 -21.14
CA VAL A 14 -0.05 6.11 -21.54
C VAL A 14 0.67 6.84 -20.42
N ALA A 15 0.04 7.83 -19.79
CA ALA A 15 0.63 8.59 -18.69
C ALA A 15 0.95 7.70 -17.47
N SER A 16 0.02 6.83 -17.08
CA SER A 16 0.23 5.87 -15.98
C SER A 16 1.34 4.87 -16.31
N THR A 17 1.40 4.37 -17.55
CA THR A 17 2.48 3.46 -17.99
C THR A 17 3.83 4.15 -17.95
N ALA A 18 3.93 5.38 -18.47
CA ALA A 18 5.16 6.16 -18.45
C ALA A 18 5.63 6.46 -17.03
N LEU A 19 4.70 6.79 -16.11
CA LEU A 19 5.00 7.01 -14.71
C LEU A 19 5.53 5.74 -14.04
N VAL A 20 4.87 4.59 -14.24
CA VAL A 20 5.33 3.29 -13.71
C VAL A 20 6.75 2.99 -14.22
N VAL A 21 6.97 3.06 -15.54
CA VAL A 21 8.30 2.79 -16.13
C VAL A 21 9.36 3.75 -15.57
N ALA A 22 9.05 5.04 -15.42
CA ALA A 22 9.98 6.01 -14.86
C ALA A 22 10.30 5.74 -13.38
N THR A 23 9.30 5.38 -12.57
CA THR A 23 9.46 5.04 -11.15
C THR A 23 10.26 3.74 -10.98
N GLU A 24 9.99 2.71 -11.80
CA GLU A 24 10.75 1.46 -11.82
C GLU A 24 12.20 1.68 -12.22
N TRP A 25 12.43 2.43 -13.29
CA TRP A 25 13.78 2.80 -13.72
C TRP A 25 14.47 3.55 -12.59
N GLY A 26 13.87 4.61 -12.06
CA GLY A 26 14.45 5.40 -10.99
C GLY A 26 14.82 4.57 -9.76
N ALA A 27 13.94 3.67 -9.31
CA ALA A 27 14.20 2.77 -8.19
C ALA A 27 15.37 1.82 -8.49
N ARG A 28 15.36 1.21 -9.68
CA ARG A 28 16.42 0.31 -10.14
C ARG A 28 17.77 1.01 -10.18
N THR A 29 17.84 2.17 -10.82
CA THR A 29 19.09 2.93 -10.95
C THR A 29 19.58 3.46 -9.61
N ALA A 30 18.69 3.93 -8.74
CA ALA A 30 19.06 4.32 -7.39
C ALA A 30 19.64 3.12 -6.62
N GLY A 31 18.98 1.98 -6.66
CA GLY A 31 19.43 0.76 -6.01
C GLY A 31 20.72 0.17 -6.60
N GLU A 32 20.91 0.21 -7.92
CA GLU A 32 22.17 -0.19 -8.57
C GLU A 32 23.33 0.72 -8.13
N LYS A 33 23.10 2.03 -8.00
CA LYS A 33 24.10 2.96 -7.47
C LYS A 33 24.41 2.69 -6.00
N LEU A 34 23.39 2.45 -5.17
CA LEU A 34 23.57 2.11 -3.76
C LEU A 34 24.31 0.78 -3.60
N PHE A 35 23.98 -0.21 -4.42
CA PHE A 35 24.68 -1.49 -4.46
C PHE A 35 26.15 -1.30 -4.86
N GLY A 36 26.43 -0.51 -5.90
CA GLY A 36 27.80 -0.20 -6.31
C GLY A 36 28.62 0.59 -5.29
N ALA A 37 27.95 1.27 -4.34
CA ALA A 37 28.58 2.03 -3.27
C ALA A 37 28.75 1.23 -1.96
N THR A 38 28.06 0.09 -1.81
CA THR A 38 28.22 -0.75 -0.62
C THR A 38 29.48 -1.62 -0.72
N PRO A 39 30.21 -1.85 0.39
CA PRO A 39 31.29 -2.83 0.40
C PRO A 39 30.78 -4.28 0.45
N PHE A 40 29.46 -4.50 0.57
CA PHE A 40 28.86 -5.81 0.72
C PHE A 40 28.38 -6.37 -0.62
N ASP A 41 28.69 -7.64 -0.88
CA ASP A 41 28.08 -8.43 -1.94
C ASP A 41 27.81 -9.83 -1.40
N LEU A 42 26.52 -10.15 -1.21
CA LEU A 42 26.10 -11.44 -0.69
C LEU A 42 26.17 -12.56 -1.75
N GLY A 43 26.41 -12.21 -3.02
CA GLY A 43 26.53 -13.13 -4.13
C GLY A 43 25.19 -13.57 -4.74
N ASP A 44 25.23 -14.67 -5.50
CA ASP A 44 24.10 -15.17 -6.29
C ASP A 44 23.45 -16.45 -5.73
N ALA A 45 23.82 -16.86 -4.52
CA ALA A 45 23.32 -18.11 -3.96
C ALA A 45 21.79 -18.07 -3.78
N ALA A 46 21.13 -19.23 -3.93
CA ALA A 46 19.67 -19.33 -3.74
C ALA A 46 19.21 -18.83 -2.34
N ALA A 47 20.05 -18.96 -1.32
CA ALA A 47 19.81 -18.41 0.00
C ALA A 47 19.71 -16.88 0.02
N VAL A 48 20.46 -16.17 -0.85
CA VAL A 48 20.38 -14.71 -0.99
C VAL A 48 19.09 -14.30 -1.66
N ALA A 49 18.62 -15.06 -2.66
CA ALA A 49 17.30 -14.84 -3.26
C ALA A 49 16.17 -15.02 -2.23
N ALA A 50 16.25 -16.07 -1.40
CA ALA A 50 15.29 -16.28 -0.31
C ALA A 50 15.35 -15.15 0.74
N LEU A 51 16.56 -14.69 1.10
CA LEU A 51 16.76 -13.53 1.97
C LEU A 51 16.14 -12.27 1.36
N ALA A 52 16.27 -12.06 0.05
CA ALA A 52 15.67 -10.92 -0.64
C ALA A 52 14.14 -10.97 -0.56
N VAL A 53 13.53 -12.14 -0.77
CA VAL A 53 12.07 -12.33 -0.61
C VAL A 53 11.64 -12.03 0.82
N LEU A 54 12.31 -12.60 1.82
CA LEU A 54 11.98 -12.41 3.23
C LEU A 54 12.17 -10.95 3.67
N GLY A 55 13.26 -10.33 3.24
CA GLY A 55 13.56 -8.92 3.55
C GLY A 55 12.59 -7.97 2.86
N TRP A 56 12.22 -8.24 1.60
CA TRP A 56 11.19 -7.48 0.91
C TRP A 56 9.86 -7.58 1.65
N ASP A 57 9.45 -8.80 2.03
CA ASP A 57 8.20 -9.06 2.75
C ASP A 57 8.13 -8.35 4.11
N PHE A 58 9.24 -8.36 4.86
CA PHE A 58 9.35 -7.66 6.14
C PHE A 58 9.27 -6.14 5.99
N ILE A 59 9.99 -5.56 5.02
CA ILE A 59 9.96 -4.12 4.80
C ILE A 59 8.58 -3.69 4.26
N TYR A 60 7.97 -4.52 3.42
CA TYR A 60 6.60 -4.32 2.96
C TYR A 60 5.63 -4.21 4.14
N TYR A 61 5.69 -5.11 5.13
CA TYR A 61 4.81 -5.05 6.31
C TYR A 61 4.84 -3.67 6.97
N TRP A 62 6.04 -3.12 7.18
CA TRP A 62 6.19 -1.81 7.81
C TRP A 62 5.70 -0.67 6.92
N ASN A 63 6.03 -0.69 5.63
CA ASN A 63 5.52 0.30 4.69
C ASN A 63 3.99 0.29 4.65
N HIS A 64 3.40 -0.90 4.55
CA HIS A 64 1.96 -1.08 4.46
C HIS A 64 1.25 -0.71 5.76
N ARG A 65 1.84 -1.00 6.91
CA ARG A 65 1.32 -0.49 8.20
C ARG A 65 1.37 1.03 8.27
N LEU A 66 2.46 1.65 7.81
CA LEU A 66 2.57 3.11 7.77
C LEU A 66 1.61 3.73 6.76
N ASP A 67 1.27 3.02 5.68
CA ASP A 67 0.20 3.43 4.73
C ASP A 67 -1.16 3.59 5.43
N HIS A 68 -1.41 2.88 6.53
CA HIS A 68 -2.62 3.01 7.33
C HIS A 68 -2.45 3.94 8.54
N GLU A 69 -1.25 4.02 9.13
CA GLU A 69 -1.00 4.83 10.34
C GLU A 69 -0.53 6.28 10.07
N VAL A 70 -0.14 6.63 8.84
CA VAL A 70 0.32 7.98 8.44
C VAL A 70 -0.55 8.52 7.33
N ARG A 71 -1.28 9.63 7.56
CA ARG A 71 -2.26 10.15 6.59
C ARG A 71 -1.66 10.48 5.23
N TRP A 72 -0.43 11.00 5.17
CA TRP A 72 0.22 11.26 3.88
C TRP A 72 0.41 9.96 3.06
N MET A 73 0.74 8.85 3.73
CA MET A 73 0.89 7.54 3.08
C MET A 73 -0.50 6.93 2.77
N TRP A 74 -1.48 7.12 3.65
CA TRP A 74 -2.88 6.79 3.39
C TRP A 74 -3.45 7.52 2.17
N ALA A 75 -3.06 8.77 1.93
CA ALA A 75 -3.49 9.52 0.75
C ALA A 75 -3.04 8.85 -0.56
N MET A 76 -1.93 8.11 -0.51
CA MET A 76 -1.53 7.21 -1.59
C MET A 76 -2.42 5.98 -1.54
N HIS A 77 -2.42 5.24 -0.43
CA HIS A 77 -2.97 3.90 -0.33
C HIS A 77 -4.51 3.80 -0.42
N SER A 78 -5.25 4.82 -0.01
CA SER A 78 -6.73 4.85 0.05
C SER A 78 -7.42 4.47 -1.26
N VAL A 79 -6.80 4.75 -2.42
CA VAL A 79 -7.33 4.34 -3.73
C VAL A 79 -7.49 2.83 -3.83
N HIS A 80 -6.56 2.08 -3.24
CA HIS A 80 -6.59 0.62 -3.17
C HIS A 80 -7.82 0.13 -2.39
N HIS A 81 -8.10 0.75 -1.25
CA HIS A 81 -9.24 0.42 -0.37
C HIS A 81 -10.57 1.03 -0.82
N SER A 82 -10.58 1.97 -1.76
CA SER A 82 -11.79 2.69 -2.18
C SER A 82 -12.89 1.83 -2.83
N SER A 83 -12.63 0.55 -3.11
CA SER A 83 -13.59 -0.33 -3.78
C SER A 83 -14.55 -0.96 -2.78
N GLU A 84 -15.84 -0.66 -2.91
CA GLU A 84 -16.92 -1.33 -2.15
C GLU A 84 -17.17 -2.78 -2.62
N ARG A 85 -16.46 -3.23 -3.65
CA ARG A 85 -16.46 -4.63 -4.12
C ARG A 85 -15.06 -5.20 -4.02
N TYR A 86 -14.94 -6.42 -3.50
CA TYR A 86 -13.66 -7.07 -3.33
C TYR A 86 -13.47 -8.24 -4.30
N ASN A 87 -12.49 -8.12 -5.19
CA ASN A 87 -12.11 -9.18 -6.14
C ASN A 87 -10.72 -8.86 -6.73
N LEU A 88 -10.25 -9.69 -7.65
CA LEU A 88 -8.90 -9.55 -8.24
C LEU A 88 -8.66 -8.19 -8.91
N SER A 89 -9.70 -7.49 -9.37
CA SER A 89 -9.53 -6.14 -9.93
C SER A 89 -9.20 -5.09 -8.85
N THR A 90 -9.52 -5.34 -7.58
CA THR A 90 -9.10 -4.51 -6.44
C THR A 90 -7.57 -4.47 -6.35
N ALA A 91 -6.90 -5.61 -6.59
CA ALA A 91 -5.43 -5.67 -6.65
C ALA A 91 -4.83 -4.69 -7.66
N LEU A 92 -5.54 -4.41 -8.76
CA LEU A 92 -5.08 -3.54 -9.84
C LEU A 92 -5.32 -2.05 -9.57
N ARG A 93 -6.02 -1.70 -8.48
CA ARG A 93 -6.23 -0.31 -8.05
C ARG A 93 -5.00 0.22 -7.31
N GLN A 94 -3.86 0.18 -7.99
CA GLN A 94 -2.60 0.65 -7.45
C GLN A 94 -2.58 2.18 -7.41
N PRO A 95 -2.16 2.79 -6.30
CA PRO A 95 -2.16 4.22 -6.18
C PRO A 95 -1.04 4.88 -6.96
N TRP A 96 -1.21 6.18 -7.18
CA TRP A 96 -0.26 6.98 -7.93
C TRP A 96 0.77 7.47 -6.92
N GLY A 97 2.02 7.04 -7.07
CA GLY A 97 3.12 7.54 -6.25
C GLY A 97 3.72 6.56 -5.25
N GLU A 98 3.48 5.24 -5.35
CA GLU A 98 4.15 4.15 -4.59
C GLU A 98 5.70 4.13 -4.63
N THR A 99 6.33 5.22 -5.04
CA THR A 99 7.74 5.49 -4.99
C THR A 99 8.33 5.13 -3.62
N ILE A 100 7.69 5.44 -2.48
CA ILE A 100 8.25 5.08 -1.16
C ILE A 100 8.21 3.56 -0.95
N THR A 101 7.08 2.93 -1.23
CA THR A 101 6.89 1.48 -1.02
C THR A 101 7.77 0.64 -1.96
N LEU A 102 8.23 1.21 -3.08
CA LEU A 102 9.26 0.63 -3.95
C LEU A 102 10.70 0.98 -3.52
N TYR A 103 11.02 2.26 -3.33
CA TYR A 103 12.40 2.72 -3.15
C TYR A 103 12.98 2.30 -1.81
N VAL A 104 12.19 2.28 -0.73
CA VAL A 104 12.66 1.90 0.61
C VAL A 104 13.15 0.44 0.65
N PRO A 105 12.34 -0.58 0.31
CA PRO A 105 12.81 -1.97 0.32
C PRO A 105 13.97 -2.17 -0.63
N TYR A 106 13.92 -1.56 -1.81
CA TYR A 106 15.00 -1.67 -2.78
C TYR A 106 16.31 -1.13 -2.23
N SER A 107 16.29 0.09 -1.71
CA SER A 107 17.49 0.78 -1.22
C SER A 107 18.10 0.06 -0.03
N LEU A 108 17.28 -0.37 0.94
CA LEU A 108 17.75 -1.07 2.14
C LEU A 108 18.38 -2.42 1.79
N LEU A 109 17.75 -3.20 0.91
CA LEU A 109 18.30 -4.49 0.47
C LEU A 109 19.59 -4.32 -0.35
N ALA A 110 19.65 -3.30 -1.22
CA ALA A 110 20.86 -2.98 -1.98
C ALA A 110 22.03 -2.60 -1.07
N LEU A 111 21.77 -1.78 -0.04
CA LEU A 111 22.79 -1.34 0.92
C LEU A 111 23.40 -2.49 1.74
N ILE A 112 22.62 -3.52 2.06
CA ILE A 112 23.14 -4.72 2.78
C ILE A 112 23.78 -5.76 1.84
N GLY A 113 23.97 -5.44 0.56
CA GLY A 113 24.69 -6.28 -0.39
C GLY A 113 23.83 -7.31 -1.14
N VAL A 114 22.49 -7.17 -1.14
CA VAL A 114 21.64 -7.96 -2.04
C VAL A 114 21.75 -7.37 -3.44
N ARG A 115 22.13 -8.20 -4.42
CA ARG A 115 22.26 -7.76 -5.81
C ARG A 115 20.91 -7.29 -6.37
N PRO A 116 20.86 -6.21 -7.18
CA PRO A 116 19.65 -5.66 -7.80
C PRO A 116 18.70 -6.70 -8.42
N LYS A 117 19.24 -7.74 -9.09
CA LYS A 117 18.41 -8.80 -9.68
C LYS A 117 17.55 -9.54 -8.64
N HIS A 118 18.09 -9.86 -7.47
CA HIS A 118 17.38 -10.62 -6.44
C HIS A 118 16.29 -9.77 -5.77
N ILE A 119 16.53 -8.46 -5.67
CA ILE A 119 15.54 -7.49 -5.19
C ILE A 119 14.35 -7.42 -6.17
N MET A 120 14.64 -7.35 -7.48
CA MET A 120 13.61 -7.35 -8.52
C MET A 120 12.81 -8.65 -8.55
N ASP A 121 13.48 -9.80 -8.43
CA ASP A 121 12.81 -11.11 -8.34
C ASP A 121 11.92 -11.18 -7.10
N ALA A 122 12.43 -10.75 -5.94
CA ALA A 122 11.67 -10.70 -4.69
C ALA A 122 10.42 -9.85 -4.81
N ARG A 123 10.54 -8.67 -5.43
CA ARG A 123 9.39 -7.81 -5.72
C ARG A 123 8.37 -8.48 -6.64
N ALA A 124 8.83 -9.10 -7.73
CA ALA A 124 7.95 -9.76 -8.68
C ALA A 124 7.16 -10.90 -8.01
N ILE A 125 7.83 -11.72 -7.19
CA ILE A 125 7.20 -12.75 -6.37
C ILE A 125 6.16 -12.13 -5.43
N ASN A 126 6.52 -11.03 -4.76
CA ASN A 126 5.63 -10.32 -3.84
C ASN A 126 4.37 -9.81 -4.55
N LEU A 127 4.49 -9.19 -5.72
CA LEU A 127 3.36 -8.69 -6.50
C LEU A 127 2.43 -9.81 -6.97
N ILE A 128 2.99 -10.93 -7.43
CA ILE A 128 2.20 -12.11 -7.80
C ILE A 128 1.44 -12.64 -6.58
N TYR A 129 2.10 -12.69 -5.42
CA TYR A 129 1.48 -13.12 -4.18
C TYR A 129 0.34 -12.17 -3.76
N GLN A 130 0.59 -10.86 -3.82
CA GLN A 130 -0.41 -9.85 -3.49
C GLN A 130 -1.63 -9.95 -4.39
N PHE A 131 -1.47 -10.26 -5.68
CA PHE A 131 -2.62 -10.34 -6.59
C PHE A 131 -3.63 -11.43 -6.21
N TRP A 132 -3.19 -12.64 -5.89
CA TRP A 132 -4.11 -13.78 -5.76
C TRP A 132 -4.93 -13.75 -4.46
N ILE A 133 -4.44 -13.06 -3.42
CA ILE A 133 -5.15 -12.94 -2.14
C ILE A 133 -6.37 -11.99 -2.22
N HIS A 134 -6.51 -11.18 -3.27
CA HIS A 134 -7.71 -10.35 -3.49
C HIS A 134 -8.90 -11.13 -4.05
N THR A 135 -9.47 -12.02 -3.25
CA THR A 135 -10.66 -12.77 -3.65
C THR A 135 -11.55 -13.16 -2.49
N GLU A 136 -12.86 -13.20 -2.74
CA GLU A 136 -13.85 -13.78 -1.82
C GLU A 136 -14.08 -15.27 -2.05
N ALA A 137 -13.60 -15.81 -3.17
CA ALA A 137 -13.89 -17.19 -3.59
C ALA A 137 -13.21 -18.24 -2.70
N VAL A 138 -12.04 -17.92 -2.14
CA VAL A 138 -11.27 -18.82 -1.28
C VAL A 138 -11.51 -18.40 0.17
N ARG A 139 -12.27 -19.21 0.90
CA ARG A 139 -12.61 -18.92 2.31
C ARG A 139 -11.49 -19.31 3.27
N SER A 140 -10.80 -20.41 3.00
CA SER A 140 -9.66 -20.85 3.80
C SER A 140 -8.68 -21.71 3.00
N ILE A 141 -7.41 -21.68 3.39
CA ILE A 141 -6.35 -22.61 2.95
C ILE A 141 -5.84 -23.50 4.11
N GLY A 142 -6.61 -23.59 5.19
CA GLY A 142 -6.33 -24.44 6.34
C GLY A 142 -5.12 -24.01 7.14
N SER A 143 -4.30 -24.96 7.59
CA SER A 143 -3.20 -24.70 8.52
C SER A 143 -2.14 -23.71 8.01
N LEU A 144 -2.06 -23.48 6.69
CA LEU A 144 -1.15 -22.52 6.09
C LEU A 144 -1.44 -21.08 6.53
N GLU A 145 -2.67 -20.75 6.91
CA GLU A 145 -3.06 -19.45 7.49
C GLU A 145 -2.31 -19.09 8.77
N ARG A 146 -1.66 -20.06 9.40
CA ARG A 146 -0.81 -19.77 10.56
C ARG A 146 0.41 -18.94 10.19
N VAL A 147 0.90 -19.08 8.95
CA VAL A 147 2.17 -18.51 8.49
C VAL A 147 1.98 -17.58 7.28
N LEU A 148 1.09 -17.96 6.36
CA LEU A 148 0.84 -17.22 5.13
C LEU A 148 -0.28 -16.19 5.30
N ASN A 149 -0.12 -15.04 4.65
CA ASN A 149 -1.25 -14.15 4.38
C ASN A 149 -2.16 -14.82 3.35
N THR A 150 -3.47 -14.74 3.53
CA THR A 150 -4.45 -15.51 2.77
C THR A 150 -5.58 -14.61 2.33
N PRO A 151 -6.46 -15.07 1.42
CA PRO A 151 -7.61 -14.28 1.03
C PRO A 151 -8.51 -13.90 2.22
N SER A 152 -8.59 -14.73 3.27
CA SER A 152 -9.35 -14.40 4.48
C SER A 152 -8.73 -13.25 5.27
N HIS A 153 -7.43 -13.34 5.56
CA HIS A 153 -6.73 -12.27 6.26
C HIS A 153 -6.74 -10.95 5.46
N HIS A 154 -6.67 -11.04 4.12
CA HIS A 154 -6.65 -9.86 3.26
C HIS A 154 -8.04 -9.24 3.05
N ARG A 155 -9.12 -10.02 3.17
CA ARG A 155 -10.48 -9.46 3.27
C ARG A 155 -10.67 -8.67 4.55
N VAL A 156 -10.16 -9.16 5.67
CA VAL A 156 -10.14 -8.41 6.95
C VAL A 156 -9.38 -7.12 6.76
N HIS A 157 -8.20 -7.16 6.16
CA HIS A 157 -7.42 -5.95 5.87
C HIS A 157 -8.19 -4.90 5.05
N HIS A 158 -8.99 -5.34 4.06
CA HIS A 158 -9.85 -4.46 3.26
C HIS A 158 -11.18 -4.08 3.94
N GLY A 159 -11.44 -4.61 5.13
CA GLY A 159 -12.66 -4.37 5.89
C GLY A 159 -12.68 -3.00 6.55
N THR A 160 -13.86 -2.37 6.52
CA THR A 160 -14.16 -1.10 7.21
C THR A 160 -14.95 -1.32 8.51
N ASN A 161 -15.22 -2.58 8.87
CA ASN A 161 -15.74 -2.94 10.19
C ASN A 161 -14.79 -2.40 11.28
N SER A 162 -15.34 -1.97 12.41
CA SER A 162 -14.57 -1.37 13.50
C SER A 162 -13.43 -2.26 14.01
N GLU A 163 -13.64 -3.58 14.04
CA GLU A 163 -12.69 -4.59 14.46
C GLU A 163 -11.55 -4.81 13.44
N TYR A 164 -11.78 -4.45 12.17
CA TYR A 164 -10.88 -4.72 11.05
C TYR A 164 -10.03 -3.52 10.63
N LEU A 165 -10.31 -2.34 11.18
CA LEU A 165 -9.51 -1.14 10.92
C LEU A 165 -8.06 -1.35 11.37
N ASP A 166 -7.12 -1.00 10.49
CA ASP A 166 -5.67 -1.04 10.72
C ASP A 166 -5.17 -2.45 11.14
N ARG A 167 -5.68 -3.49 10.47
CA ARG A 167 -5.30 -4.91 10.69
C ARG A 167 -4.67 -5.56 9.46
N ASN A 168 -3.90 -6.63 9.70
CA ASN A 168 -3.40 -7.57 8.69
C ASN A 168 -2.61 -6.92 7.53
N HIS A 169 -1.45 -6.31 7.81
CA HIS A 169 -0.62 -5.59 6.84
C HIS A 169 0.41 -6.45 6.10
N GLY A 170 0.62 -7.70 6.50
CA GLY A 170 1.64 -8.59 5.93
C GLY A 170 1.40 -8.86 4.44
N SER A 171 2.47 -9.06 3.66
CA SER A 171 2.31 -9.39 2.23
C SER A 171 2.16 -10.89 2.00
N ILE A 172 3.26 -11.63 2.06
CA ILE A 172 3.33 -13.08 1.90
C ILE A 172 3.09 -13.75 3.24
N LEU A 173 3.74 -13.25 4.29
CA LEU A 173 3.68 -13.83 5.62
C LEU A 173 2.76 -13.00 6.54
N ILE A 174 1.79 -13.68 7.17
CA ILE A 174 0.96 -13.09 8.23
C ILE A 174 1.68 -13.09 9.59
N VAL A 175 2.86 -13.70 9.65
CA VAL A 175 3.66 -13.81 10.87
C VAL A 175 4.03 -12.43 11.42
N TRP A 176 4.26 -11.45 10.56
CA TRP A 176 4.59 -10.09 10.99
C TRP A 176 3.44 -9.46 11.77
N ASP A 177 2.20 -9.60 11.31
CA ASP A 177 1.03 -9.12 12.03
C ASP A 177 0.87 -9.78 13.40
N LYS A 178 1.15 -11.09 13.49
CA LYS A 178 1.09 -11.81 14.76
C LYS A 178 2.21 -11.38 15.71
N LEU A 179 3.40 -11.11 15.18
CA LEU A 179 4.55 -10.66 15.96
C LEU A 179 4.36 -9.23 16.50
N PHE A 180 3.78 -8.35 15.69
CA PHE A 180 3.65 -6.92 15.99
C PHE A 180 2.24 -6.51 16.43
N GLY A 181 1.35 -7.47 16.69
CA GLY A 181 0.05 -7.26 17.32
C GLY A 181 -1.02 -6.62 16.43
N THR A 182 -0.91 -6.77 15.11
CA THR A 182 -1.88 -6.25 14.13
C THR A 182 -2.72 -7.35 13.48
N PHE A 183 -2.57 -8.60 13.91
CA PHE A 183 -3.35 -9.73 13.37
C PHE A 183 -4.79 -9.70 13.87
N GLU A 184 -5.73 -9.91 12.95
CA GLU A 184 -7.15 -10.11 13.23
C GLU A 184 -7.72 -11.21 12.33
N ALA A 185 -8.59 -12.05 12.89
CA ALA A 185 -9.23 -13.14 12.15
C ALA A 185 -10.52 -12.67 11.46
N GLU A 186 -10.93 -13.36 10.41
CA GLU A 186 -12.20 -13.05 9.73
C GLU A 186 -13.38 -13.73 10.46
N ASP A 187 -13.75 -13.18 11.61
CA ASP A 187 -14.86 -13.71 12.44
C ASP A 187 -16.23 -13.14 12.04
N ALA A 188 -16.27 -11.90 11.55
CA ALA A 188 -17.43 -11.20 11.00
C ALA A 188 -17.29 -11.00 9.48
N GLN A 189 -18.42 -10.89 8.76
CA GLN A 189 -18.43 -10.59 7.34
C GLN A 189 -17.83 -9.18 7.08
N PRO A 190 -16.77 -9.06 6.27
CA PRO A 190 -16.17 -7.76 5.96
C PRO A 190 -17.10 -6.88 5.11
N VAL A 191 -17.12 -5.58 5.45
CA VAL A 191 -17.73 -4.50 4.66
C VAL A 191 -16.60 -3.72 4.00
N TYR A 192 -16.59 -3.61 2.68
CA TYR A 192 -15.48 -2.99 1.94
C TYR A 192 -15.74 -1.52 1.59
N GLY A 193 -14.67 -0.82 1.23
CA GLY A 193 -14.69 0.58 0.85
C GLY A 193 -13.83 1.42 1.78
N LEU A 194 -14.15 2.71 1.88
CA LEU A 194 -13.59 3.62 2.87
C LEU A 194 -14.57 3.79 4.03
N THR A 195 -14.07 4.20 5.19
CA THR A 195 -14.94 4.64 6.31
C THR A 195 -15.84 5.82 5.93
N THR A 196 -15.46 6.58 4.90
CA THR A 196 -16.32 7.53 4.19
C THR A 196 -16.14 7.35 2.69
N ASN A 197 -17.09 6.68 2.05
CA ASN A 197 -17.02 6.36 0.62
C ASN A 197 -17.05 7.59 -0.30
N ILE A 198 -16.49 7.42 -1.48
CA ILE A 198 -16.43 8.42 -2.53
C ILE A 198 -17.40 8.06 -3.67
N ASP A 199 -18.48 8.82 -3.83
CA ASP A 199 -19.52 8.56 -4.84
C ASP A 199 -19.09 9.04 -6.24
N THR A 200 -18.05 8.41 -6.82
CA THR A 200 -17.56 8.79 -8.14
C THR A 200 -16.82 7.66 -8.86
N PHE A 201 -16.94 7.64 -10.19
CA PHE A 201 -16.14 6.78 -11.08
C PHE A 201 -15.03 7.55 -11.81
N ASN A 202 -14.81 8.82 -11.48
CA ASN A 202 -13.76 9.61 -12.10
C ASN A 202 -12.39 9.24 -11.51
N PRO A 203 -11.46 8.63 -12.29
CA PRO A 203 -10.18 8.14 -11.77
C PRO A 203 -9.29 9.26 -11.21
N VAL A 204 -9.36 10.47 -11.76
CA VAL A 204 -8.62 11.63 -11.24
C VAL A 204 -9.14 12.02 -9.87
N ARG A 205 -10.46 12.03 -9.68
CA ARG A 205 -11.07 12.37 -8.39
C ARG A 205 -10.78 11.30 -7.35
N ILE A 206 -10.89 10.02 -7.72
CA ILE A 206 -10.52 8.89 -6.86
C ILE A 206 -9.06 9.03 -6.42
N ALA A 207 -8.13 9.27 -7.35
CA ALA A 207 -6.70 9.36 -7.05
C ALA A 207 -6.29 10.61 -6.24
N SER A 208 -7.10 11.69 -6.25
CA SER A 208 -6.72 12.97 -5.63
C SER A 208 -7.54 13.36 -4.41
N HIS A 209 -8.64 12.67 -4.09
CA HIS A 209 -9.57 13.11 -3.04
C HIS A 209 -8.88 13.29 -1.67
N GLU A 210 -8.18 12.28 -1.17
CA GLU A 210 -7.55 12.34 0.16
C GLU A 210 -6.41 13.37 0.20
N TRP A 211 -5.67 13.57 -0.90
CA TRP A 211 -4.69 14.64 -1.03
C TRP A 211 -5.31 16.03 -0.89
N VAL A 212 -6.44 16.26 -1.57
CA VAL A 212 -7.17 17.53 -1.53
C VAL A 212 -7.72 17.78 -0.12
N GLU A 213 -8.31 16.77 0.51
CA GLU A 213 -8.84 16.90 1.87
C GLU A 213 -7.72 17.14 2.89
N MET A 214 -6.60 16.42 2.80
CA MET A 214 -5.43 16.66 3.65
C MET A 214 -4.87 18.08 3.46
N PHE A 215 -4.78 18.57 2.23
CA PHE A 215 -4.34 19.95 1.98
C PHE A 215 -5.27 20.98 2.60
N LYS A 216 -6.59 20.80 2.49
CA LYS A 216 -7.58 21.70 3.13
C LYS A 216 -7.44 21.68 4.64
N ASP A 217 -7.24 20.51 5.24
CA ASP A 217 -7.05 20.37 6.68
C ASP A 217 -5.78 21.08 7.16
N VAL A 218 -4.66 20.91 6.44
CA VAL A 218 -3.40 21.62 6.72
C VAL A 218 -3.55 23.14 6.52
N ALA A 219 -4.18 23.57 5.43
CA ALA A 219 -4.34 24.99 5.12
C ALA A 219 -5.26 25.70 6.12
N SER A 220 -6.30 25.00 6.58
CA SER A 220 -7.26 25.56 7.54
C SER A 220 -6.76 25.49 8.98
N ALA A 221 -5.80 24.63 9.32
CA ALA A 221 -5.32 24.45 10.69
C ALA A 221 -4.78 25.75 11.32
N ASP A 222 -5.17 26.02 12.56
CA ASP A 222 -4.80 27.26 13.28
C ASP A 222 -3.36 27.22 13.81
N THR A 223 -2.83 26.02 14.08
CA THR A 223 -1.49 25.83 14.66
C THR A 223 -0.59 25.01 13.75
N TRP A 224 0.72 25.26 13.83
CA TRP A 224 1.72 24.42 13.14
C TRP A 224 1.73 22.97 13.65
N GLY A 225 1.38 22.76 14.92
CA GLY A 225 1.23 21.41 15.48
C GLY A 225 0.13 20.62 14.79
N ASP A 226 -1.03 21.22 14.56
CA ASP A 226 -2.13 20.59 13.81
C ASP A 226 -1.75 20.37 12.34
N ARG A 227 -1.05 21.33 11.70
CA ARG A 227 -0.56 21.16 10.32
C ARG A 227 0.31 19.92 10.16
N TRP A 228 1.29 19.74 11.03
CA TRP A 228 2.13 18.53 11.01
C TRP A 228 1.34 17.28 11.38
N SER A 229 0.42 17.39 12.33
CA SER A 229 -0.39 16.25 12.75
C SER A 229 -1.32 15.76 11.64
N TYR A 230 -1.88 16.65 10.82
CA TYR A 230 -2.67 16.27 9.64
C TYR A 230 -1.86 15.56 8.58
N LEU A 231 -0.53 15.73 8.52
CA LEU A 231 0.33 15.01 7.59
C LEU A 231 0.79 13.67 8.15
N LEU A 232 1.14 13.63 9.44
CA LEU A 232 1.95 12.56 10.03
C LEU A 232 1.19 11.60 10.95
N ARG A 233 0.03 11.98 11.47
CA ARG A 233 -0.82 11.08 12.25
C ARG A 233 -1.77 10.31 11.34
N GLY A 234 -2.38 9.25 11.86
CA GLY A 234 -3.30 8.41 11.10
C GLY A 234 -4.58 9.13 10.66
N PRO A 235 -5.26 8.59 9.63
CA PRO A 235 -6.48 9.15 9.08
C PRO A 235 -7.60 9.27 10.12
N GLY A 236 -7.73 8.31 11.04
CA GLY A 236 -8.72 8.38 12.13
C GLY A 236 -8.59 9.65 12.99
N TRP A 237 -7.37 9.96 13.46
CA TRP A 237 -7.11 11.20 14.20
C TRP A 237 -7.46 12.44 13.38
N ALA A 238 -7.09 12.45 12.09
CA ALA A 238 -7.34 13.58 11.21
C ALA A 238 -8.84 13.84 11.00
N TYR A 239 -9.62 12.77 10.78
CA TYR A 239 -11.06 12.86 10.58
C TYR A 239 -11.78 13.32 11.83
N ASP A 240 -11.41 12.79 13.01
CA ASP A 240 -11.95 13.23 14.29
C ASP A 240 -11.64 14.71 14.57
N ARG A 241 -10.39 15.12 14.34
CA ARG A 241 -9.96 16.51 14.53
C ARG A 241 -10.73 17.46 13.62
N ARG A 242 -10.93 17.10 12.35
CA ARG A 242 -11.74 17.89 11.40
C ARG A 242 -13.19 18.00 11.88
N ASN A 243 -13.81 16.90 12.28
CA ASN A 243 -15.20 16.89 12.75
C ASN A 243 -15.38 17.76 14.00
N ALA A 244 -14.46 17.67 14.96
CA ALA A 244 -14.49 18.50 16.17
C ALA A 244 -14.41 20.01 15.85
N ARG A 245 -13.67 20.40 14.81
CA ARG A 245 -13.59 21.80 14.37
C ARG A 245 -14.87 22.28 13.71
N LEU A 246 -15.53 21.45 12.91
CA LEU A 246 -16.78 21.80 12.24
C LEU A 246 -17.95 22.01 13.22
N VAL A 247 -17.94 21.32 14.36
CA VAL A 247 -18.97 21.48 15.41
C VAL A 247 -18.72 22.72 16.29
N ALA A 248 -17.49 23.24 16.32
CA ALA A 248 -17.12 24.38 17.15
C ALA A 248 -17.38 25.76 16.51
N VAL A 249 -17.86 25.78 15.25
CA VAL A 249 -18.18 26.98 14.45
C VAL A 249 -19.70 27.13 14.36
#